data_AF-A0A8H5D3N2-F1
#
_entry.id   AF-A0A8H5D3N2-F1
#
_cell.length_a   1.000
_cell.length_b   1.000
_cell.length_c   1.000
_cell.angle_alpha   90.00
_cell.angle_beta   90.00
_cell.angle_gamma   90.00
#
_symmetry.space_group_name_H-M   'P 1'
#
loop_
_entity.id
_entity.type
_entity.pdbx_description
1 polymer ?
#
loop_
_entity_poly.entity_id
_entity_poly.type
_entity_poly.pdbx_seq_one_letter_code
_entity_poly.pdbx_strand_id
1 'polypeptide(L)'
;MTPMQHSSLKKNRLVGAIQAGKSISQAAEIAEIPYGTEKKIWDRFQKTGSTKNRRCSGRPPKVTKRMHQEVVRLAVKDRKMPFQEIGNLAELHLSTTTVGEHLAEEDLHRGVARTVPFLKPGQK
;
A
#
# COMPACT_ATOMS: atom_id res chain seq x y z
N MET A 1 -2.30 22.01 8.09
CA MET A 1 -2.85 21.30 9.28
C MET A 1 -3.08 19.85 8.92
N THR A 2 -2.32 18.93 9.50
CA THR A 2 -2.57 17.49 9.36
C THR A 2 -3.88 17.16 10.09
N PRO A 3 -4.86 16.47 9.49
CA PRO A 3 -6.08 16.12 10.20
C PRO A 3 -5.75 15.18 11.37
N MET A 4 -5.92 15.69 12.59
CA MET A 4 -5.66 14.93 13.82
C MET A 4 -6.76 13.88 14.00
N GLN A 5 -6.37 12.60 14.01
CA GLN A 5 -7.32 11.50 14.13
C GLN A 5 -7.68 11.25 15.60
N HIS A 6 -8.98 11.14 15.90
CA HIS A 6 -9.41 10.66 17.21
C HIS A 6 -9.07 9.18 17.39
N SER A 7 -8.61 8.84 18.60
CA SER A 7 -8.33 7.47 19.01
C SER A 7 -9.60 6.61 18.94
N SER A 8 -9.42 5.29 18.79
CA SER A 8 -10.51 4.32 18.85
C SER A 8 -11.29 4.41 20.16
N LEU A 9 -10.60 4.68 21.28
CA LEU A 9 -11.20 4.84 22.60
C LEU A 9 -12.19 6.02 22.64
N LYS A 10 -11.82 7.20 22.13
CA LYS A 10 -12.72 8.36 22.08
C LYS A 10 -13.96 8.07 21.23
N LYS A 11 -13.77 7.44 20.06
CA LYS A 11 -14.88 7.02 19.18
C LYS A 11 -15.80 6.00 19.85
N ASN A 12 -15.24 5.04 20.59
CA ASN A 12 -16.02 4.03 21.31
C ASN A 12 -16.81 4.64 22.47
N ARG A 13 -16.22 5.59 23.22
CA ARG A 13 -16.94 6.33 24.26
C ARG A 13 -18.13 7.09 23.70
N LEU A 14 -17.95 7.77 22.55
CA LEU A 14 -19.04 8.44 21.85
C LEU A 14 -20.16 7.46 21.48
N VAL A 15 -19.82 6.35 20.80
CA VAL A 15 -20.80 5.35 20.36
C VAL A 15 -21.54 4.73 21.55
N GLY A 16 -20.82 4.34 22.61
CA GLY A 16 -21.42 3.76 23.81
C GLY A 16 -22.34 4.73 24.54
N ALA A 17 -21.99 6.02 24.62
CA ALA A 17 -22.85 7.04 25.21
C ALA A 17 -24.14 7.25 24.41
N ILE A 18 -24.07 7.24 23.07
CA ILE A 18 -25.26 7.33 22.20
C ILE A 18 -26.14 6.08 22.37
N GLN A 19 -25.54 4.88 22.40
CA GLN A 19 -26.27 3.63 22.63
C GLN A 19 -26.93 3.56 24.01
N ALA A 20 -26.35 4.22 25.02
CA ALA A 20 -26.95 4.40 26.34
C ALA A 20 -28.08 5.44 26.38
N GLY A 21 -28.49 6.00 25.23
CA GLY A 21 -29.61 6.93 25.11
C GLY A 21 -29.25 8.41 25.26
N LYS A 22 -27.97 8.77 25.35
CA LYS A 22 -27.56 10.19 25.37
C LYS A 22 -27.70 10.83 23.99
N SER A 23 -27.96 12.13 23.98
CA SER A 23 -27.95 12.88 22.72
C SER A 23 -26.53 12.91 22.12
N ILE A 24 -26.44 13.06 20.80
CA ILE A 24 -25.16 13.10 20.08
C ILE A 24 -24.25 14.20 20.64
N SER A 25 -24.81 15.37 20.98
CA SER A 25 -24.07 16.49 21.57
C SER A 25 -23.50 16.15 22.94
N GLN A 26 -24.31 15.58 23.83
CA GLN A 26 -23.87 15.16 25.17
C GLN A 26 -22.81 14.06 25.10
N ALA A 27 -22.97 13.11 24.17
CA ALA A 27 -21.99 12.06 23.95
C ALA A 27 -20.65 12.62 23.45
N ALA A 28 -20.68 13.68 22.64
CA ALA A 28 -19.48 14.32 22.11
C ALA A 28 -18.70 15.08 23.19
N GLU A 29 -19.39 15.75 24.11
CA GLU A 29 -18.78 16.38 25.29
C GLU A 29 -18.06 15.34 26.16
N ILE A 30 -18.72 14.22 26.46
CA ILE A 30 -18.14 13.11 27.24
C ILE A 30 -16.91 12.50 26.55
N ALA A 31 -16.94 12.40 25.22
CA ALA A 31 -15.87 11.81 24.44
C ALA A 31 -14.76 12.81 24.06
N GLU A 32 -14.92 14.09 24.38
CA GLU A 32 -14.07 15.20 23.96
C GLU A 32 -13.85 15.21 22.43
N ILE A 33 -14.95 15.15 21.67
CA ILE A 33 -14.95 15.17 20.21
C ILE A 33 -15.58 16.49 19.72
N PRO A 34 -14.90 17.24 18.82
CA PRO A 34 -15.41 18.50 18.29
C PRO A 34 -16.66 18.31 17.43
N TYR A 35 -17.55 19.30 17.53
CA TYR A 35 -18.82 19.38 16.79
C TYR A 35 -18.67 19.08 15.28
N GLY A 36 -19.64 18.36 14.73
CA GLY A 36 -19.66 17.85 13.36
C GLY A 36 -18.83 16.58 13.13
N THR A 37 -17.81 16.30 13.95
CA THR A 37 -17.02 15.07 13.84
C THR A 37 -17.76 13.90 14.46
N GLU A 38 -18.48 14.13 15.56
CA GLU A 38 -19.33 13.16 16.24
C GLU A 38 -20.40 12.60 15.30
N LYS A 39 -21.07 13.46 14.51
CA LYS A 39 -22.09 13.02 13.56
C LYS A 39 -21.49 12.14 12.48
N LYS A 40 -20.33 12.51 11.92
CA LYS A 40 -19.61 11.69 10.93
C LYS A 40 -19.18 10.33 11.50
N ILE A 41 -18.77 10.29 12.78
CA ILE A 41 -18.41 9.03 13.44
C ILE A 41 -19.65 8.17 13.65
N TRP A 42 -20.75 8.74 14.12
CA TRP A 42 -22.00 8.03 14.33
C TRP A 42 -22.60 7.49 13.03
N ASP A 43 -22.71 8.33 12.00
CA ASP A 43 -23.21 7.93 10.67
C ASP A 43 -22.36 6.81 10.07
N ARG A 44 -21.05 6.88 10.25
CA ARG A 44 -20.14 5.81 9.83
C ARG A 44 -20.43 4.53 10.61
N PHE A 45 -20.52 4.63 11.94
CA PHE A 45 -20.79 3.48 12.81
C PHE A 45 -22.11 2.80 12.46
N GLN A 46 -23.17 3.57 12.19
CA GLN A 46 -24.45 3.05 11.72
C GLN A 46 -24.33 2.28 10.39
N LYS A 47 -23.49 2.76 9.47
CA LYS A 47 -23.28 2.11 8.16
C LYS A 47 -22.35 0.89 8.22
N THR A 48 -21.37 0.87 9.11
CA THR A 48 -20.28 -0.13 9.10
C THR A 48 -20.25 -1.04 10.32
N GLY A 49 -20.97 -0.72 11.39
CA GLY A 49 -20.89 -1.36 12.70
C GLY A 49 -19.53 -1.20 13.39
N SER A 50 -18.64 -0.33 12.89
CA SER A 50 -17.25 -0.25 13.37
C SER A 50 -16.74 1.18 13.46
N THR A 51 -16.06 1.47 14.57
CA THR A 51 -15.35 2.75 14.80
C THR A 51 -13.95 2.79 14.18
N LYS A 52 -13.46 1.64 13.69
CA LYS A 52 -12.17 1.54 13.01
C LYS A 52 -12.24 2.24 11.65
N ASN A 53 -11.16 2.92 11.27
CA ASN A 53 -11.03 3.44 9.92
C ASN A 53 -10.84 2.26 8.95
N ARG A 54 -11.48 2.36 7.78
CA ARG A 54 -11.22 1.41 6.69
C ARG A 54 -9.80 1.64 6.15
N ARG A 55 -9.13 0.57 5.76
CA ARG A 55 -7.88 0.68 5.00
C ARG A 55 -8.19 1.41 3.70
N CYS A 56 -7.42 2.45 3.40
CA CYS A 56 -7.50 3.10 2.10
C CYS A 56 -6.91 2.14 1.05
N SER A 57 -7.47 2.12 -0.16
CA SER A 57 -7.00 1.27 -1.26
C SER A 57 -5.59 1.64 -1.75
N GLY A 58 -5.09 2.82 -1.38
CA GLY A 58 -3.82 3.34 -1.90
C GLY A 58 -3.91 3.65 -3.40
N ARG A 59 -2.75 3.97 -3.98
CA ARG A 59 -2.60 4.14 -5.43
C ARG A 59 -2.40 2.75 -6.06
N PRO A 60 -3.15 2.39 -7.11
CA PRO A 60 -2.90 1.15 -7.84
C PRO A 60 -1.44 1.09 -8.34
N PRO A 61 -0.78 -0.09 -8.26
CA PRO A 61 0.57 -0.26 -8.76
C PRO A 61 0.63 -0.05 -10.28
N LYS A 62 1.77 0.41 -10.79
CA LYS A 62 2.01 0.52 -12.24
C LYS A 62 2.17 -0.87 -12.88
N VAL A 63 2.71 -1.83 -12.13
CA VAL A 63 2.90 -3.21 -12.59
C VAL A 63 1.56 -3.92 -12.51
N THR A 64 1.04 -4.36 -13.65
CA THR A 64 -0.18 -5.16 -13.71
C THR A 64 0.11 -6.64 -13.45
N LYS A 65 -0.92 -7.42 -13.11
CA LYS A 65 -0.80 -8.87 -12.95
C LYS A 65 -0.24 -9.56 -14.21
N ARG A 66 -0.59 -9.07 -15.40
CA ARG A 66 -0.08 -9.60 -16.67
C ARG A 66 1.43 -9.38 -16.79
N MET A 67 1.89 -8.18 -16.47
CA MET A 67 3.33 -7.85 -16.51
C MET A 67 4.12 -8.66 -15.49
N HIS A 68 3.58 -8.85 -14.29
CA HIS A 68 4.17 -9.73 -13.28
C HIS A 68 4.40 -11.14 -13.85
N GLN A 69 3.38 -11.72 -14.48
CA GLN A 69 3.48 -13.04 -15.10
C GLN A 69 4.47 -13.08 -16.26
N GLU A 70 4.59 -12.00 -17.04
CA GLU A 70 5.59 -11.89 -18.10
C GLU A 70 7.01 -11.93 -17.53
N VAL A 71 7.30 -11.14 -16.49
CA VAL A 71 8.59 -11.12 -15.79
C VAL A 71 8.94 -12.51 -15.26
N VAL A 72 7.99 -13.18 -14.61
CA VAL A 72 8.17 -14.56 -14.12
C VAL A 72 8.46 -15.53 -15.25
N ARG A 73 7.74 -15.45 -16.38
CA ARG A 73 7.97 -16.33 -17.54
C ARG A 73 9.34 -16.11 -18.17
N LEU A 74 9.77 -14.85 -18.32
CA LEU A 74 11.09 -14.51 -18.84
C LEU A 74 12.18 -15.08 -17.93
N ALA A 75 12.03 -14.91 -16.63
CA ALA A 75 12.93 -15.51 -15.64
C ALA A 75 12.91 -17.05 -15.74
N VAL A 76 11.77 -17.71 -15.78
CA VAL A 76 11.73 -19.18 -15.85
C VAL A 76 12.38 -19.70 -17.14
N LYS A 77 12.18 -19.01 -18.27
CA LYS A 77 12.74 -19.37 -19.57
C LYS A 77 14.27 -19.29 -19.60
N ASP A 78 14.84 -18.20 -19.09
CA ASP A 78 16.29 -18.07 -18.94
C ASP A 78 16.66 -17.81 -17.47
N ARG A 79 17.21 -18.86 -16.85
CA ARG A 79 17.52 -18.82 -15.43
C ARG A 79 18.68 -17.90 -15.06
N LYS A 80 19.52 -17.53 -16.02
CA LYS A 80 20.74 -16.75 -15.80
C LYS A 80 20.66 -15.33 -16.35
N MET A 81 19.51 -14.91 -16.87
CA MET A 81 19.31 -13.56 -17.37
C MET A 81 19.39 -12.53 -16.22
N PRO A 82 20.17 -11.44 -16.36
CA PRO A 82 20.24 -10.38 -15.36
C PRO A 82 18.94 -9.57 -15.31
N PHE A 83 18.58 -9.04 -14.14
CA PHE A 83 17.32 -8.32 -13.93
C PHE A 83 17.09 -7.13 -14.86
N GLN A 84 18.17 -6.45 -15.26
CA GLN A 84 18.09 -5.33 -16.19
C GLN A 84 17.59 -5.78 -17.57
N GLU A 85 18.06 -6.93 -18.06
CA GLU A 85 17.61 -7.49 -19.33
C GLU A 85 16.16 -7.96 -19.26
N ILE A 86 15.77 -8.61 -18.15
CA ILE A 86 14.37 -9.00 -17.92
C ILE A 86 13.46 -7.75 -17.93
N GLY A 87 13.87 -6.69 -17.23
CA GLY A 87 13.14 -5.43 -17.18
C GLY A 87 13.04 -4.75 -18.54
N ASN A 88 14.11 -4.81 -19.36
CA ASN A 88 14.14 -4.28 -20.71
C ASN A 88 13.23 -5.04 -21.69
N LEU A 89 13.08 -6.35 -21.51
CA LEU A 89 12.22 -7.19 -22.34
C LEU A 89 10.75 -7.08 -21.97
N ALA A 90 10.43 -6.69 -20.74
CA ALA A 90 9.06 -6.47 -20.29
C ALA A 90 8.46 -5.19 -20.89
N GLU A 91 7.13 -5.20 -21.10
CA GLU A 91 6.37 -4.19 -21.85
C GLU A 91 6.58 -2.72 -21.41
N LEU A 92 6.99 -2.48 -20.16
CA LEU A 92 7.07 -1.13 -19.56
C LEU A 92 8.48 -0.74 -19.07
N HIS A 93 9.53 -1.38 -19.58
CA HIS A 93 10.93 -1.11 -19.18
C HIS A 93 11.07 -0.98 -17.66
N LEU A 94 10.82 -2.08 -16.97
CA LEU A 94 10.78 -2.09 -15.51
C LEU A 94 12.17 -1.85 -14.93
N SER A 95 12.22 -1.14 -13.79
CA SER A 95 13.46 -0.95 -13.05
C SER A 95 13.99 -2.29 -12.51
N THR A 96 15.30 -2.40 -12.35
CA THR A 96 15.94 -3.60 -11.78
C THR A 96 15.42 -3.95 -10.39
N THR A 97 15.13 -2.93 -9.57
CA THR A 97 14.55 -3.11 -8.23
C THR A 97 13.15 -3.70 -8.31
N THR A 98 12.29 -3.14 -9.17
CA THR A 98 10.91 -3.63 -9.36
C THR A 98 10.89 -5.07 -9.85
N VAL A 99 11.77 -5.43 -10.78
CA VAL A 99 11.91 -6.82 -11.24
C VAL A 99 12.36 -7.73 -10.09
N GLY A 100 13.34 -7.29 -9.30
CA GLY A 100 13.83 -8.05 -8.15
C GLY A 100 12.78 -8.27 -7.07
N GLU A 101 11.99 -7.24 -6.74
CA GLU A 101 10.88 -7.34 -5.78
C GLU A 101 9.85 -8.38 -6.24
N HIS A 102 9.39 -8.30 -7.48
CA HIS A 102 8.41 -9.24 -8.03
C HIS A 102 8.93 -10.67 -8.16
N LEU A 103 10.21 -10.85 -8.52
CA LEU A 103 10.79 -12.19 -8.55
C LEU A 103 11.00 -12.75 -7.14
N ALA A 104 11.28 -11.90 -6.14
CA ALA A 104 11.38 -12.32 -4.75
C ALA A 104 10.04 -12.76 -4.16
N GLU A 105 8.91 -12.18 -4.61
CA GLU A 105 7.55 -12.65 -4.25
C GLU A 105 7.30 -14.11 -4.69
N GLU A 106 8.00 -14.59 -5.70
CA GLU A 106 7.89 -15.94 -6.28
C GLU A 106 9.09 -16.83 -5.92
N ASP A 107 9.86 -16.47 -4.88
CA ASP A 107 11.07 -17.18 -4.42
C ASP A 107 12.16 -17.34 -5.50
N LEU A 108 12.15 -16.50 -6.55
CA LEU A 108 13.14 -16.47 -7.63
C LEU A 108 14.27 -15.49 -7.29
N HIS A 109 15.04 -15.79 -6.25
CA HIS A 109 16.20 -14.99 -5.83
C HIS A 109 17.40 -15.20 -6.76
N ARG A 110 17.52 -14.38 -7.80
CA ARG A 110 18.60 -14.52 -8.80
C ARG A 110 19.51 -13.30 -8.85
N GLY A 111 20.62 -13.37 -8.15
CA GLY A 111 21.67 -12.36 -8.23
C GLY A 111 22.65 -12.65 -9.37
N VAL A 112 22.23 -12.48 -10.63
CA VAL A 112 23.20 -12.48 -11.75
C VAL A 112 23.68 -11.06 -11.97
N ALA A 113 25.00 -10.87 -11.80
CA ALA A 113 25.64 -9.59 -12.06
C ALA A 113 25.52 -9.26 -13.56
N ARG A 114 25.22 -7.99 -13.87
CA ARG A 114 25.27 -7.50 -15.24
C ARG A 114 26.68 -7.63 -15.80
N THR A 115 26.79 -7.99 -17.07
CA THR A 115 28.06 -7.88 -17.78
C THR A 115 28.38 -6.40 -17.98
N VAL A 116 29.50 -5.94 -17.43
CA VAL A 116 30.00 -4.59 -17.67
C VAL A 116 30.97 -4.62 -18.85
N PRO A 117 30.87 -3.69 -19.82
CA PRO A 117 31.83 -3.63 -20.91
C PRO A 117 33.21 -3.23 -20.35
N PHE A 118 34.27 -3.84 -20.89
CA PHE A 118 35.63 -3.41 -20.58
C PHE A 118 35.86 -1.98 -21.09
N LEU A 119 36.39 -1.12 -20.23
CA LEU A 119 36.80 0.23 -20.63
C LEU A 119 37.93 0.14 -21.66
N LYS A 120 37.79 0.83 -22.79
CA LYS A 120 38.88 0.97 -23.75
C LYS A 120 39.95 1.92 -23.19
N PRO A 121 41.24 1.73 -23.54
CA PRO A 121 42.28 2.69 -23.17
C PRO A 121 41.96 4.05 -23.80
N GLY A 122 41.44 4.99 -23.00
CA GLY A 122 40.97 6.31 -23.43
C GLY A 122 39.62 6.76 -22.84
N GLN A 123 38.87 5.87 -22.19
CA GLN A 123 37.58 6.19 -21.55
C GLN A 123 37.65 6.31 -20.02
N LYS A 124 38.80 6.72 -19.47
CA LYS A 124 38.96 7.03 -18.04
C LYS A 124 38.53 8.46 -17.73
#